data_AF-A0A6C2UHH4-F1
#
_entry.id   AF-A0A6C2UHH4-F1
#
_cell.length_a   1.000
_cell.length_b   1.000
_cell.length_c   1.000
_cell.angle_alpha   90.00
_cell.angle_beta   90.00
_cell.angle_gamma   90.00
#
_symmetry.space_group_name_H-M   'P 1'
#
loop_
_entity.id
_entity.type
_entity.pdbx_description
1 polymer ?
#
loop_
_entity_poly.entity_id
_entity_poly.type
_entity_poly.pdbx_seq_one_letter_code
_entity_poly.pdbx_strand_id
1 'polypeptide(L)'
;MNEKMKIQIFGLWGILVLGGAITSLAVVSSSENPPDGFEALFNGGDFRGWYGFNPHSVTNLAGEAREAALAKMRADFANHWRIENGELINDGSGPFACTDKSYGDIELMLEFKVKYGGDSGIYLRGTPEVQLLDRFAAYNPANPDFRPFFGSGGLIHNPPKTLGRDALIAFDSVSHNWQPLRIVQVGARTWVYLNGKGVVEGTVMENYWDRSKLLPATGPILLQSNGREVRFRNIFVRELSSGEGKNFLADNPPLPEPDFCDEQYGPEARQVLHFWKAKSSGPTPLVVYSHDGGWWGGGRFQRRDLGQLQAFLDAGISYAAVAYRFTFETEPGGENPPIKGCMEDAARAVQYLRSKAEAFNIDTERIGLTGGSAGGCTSLWLATRPDMADPSSGDPVLRESTRVFCAGVNVPQTTIDPVQAKKWIPNIAAQTAALGVKADRKKGLSAEEVLMQNLENYRLFIEEFSPYAQISKDDPPLYLFYQKAPEMGVVQKDTAHSSNYGLPFHERCRALGVESYLSYPGCEPIEYDSAVDFLIKKLTGAE
;
A
#
# COMPACT_ATOMS: atom_id res chain seq x y z
N MET A 1 -67.25 4.03 1.96
CA MET A 1 -66.01 4.68 2.42
C MET A 1 -64.97 3.58 2.63
N ASN A 2 -64.31 3.15 1.55
CA ASN A 2 -62.91 3.50 1.16
C ASN A 2 -61.88 2.98 2.17
N GLU A 3 -61.18 1.87 1.92
CA GLU A 3 -60.03 1.61 1.00
C GLU A 3 -58.63 1.89 1.62
N LYS A 4 -57.77 0.84 1.62
CA LYS A 4 -56.28 0.83 1.52
C LYS A 4 -55.50 1.43 2.71
N MET A 5 -54.29 1.02 3.10
CA MET A 5 -53.16 0.43 2.40
C MET A 5 -52.11 -0.14 3.41
N LYS A 6 -51.34 -1.13 2.93
CA LYS A 6 -50.16 -1.78 3.54
C LYS A 6 -49.00 -0.81 3.85
N ILE A 7 -48.08 -1.21 4.74
CA ILE A 7 -46.63 -1.37 4.48
C ILE A 7 -45.98 -2.07 5.70
N GLN A 8 -45.40 -3.26 5.46
CA GLN A 8 -44.41 -3.92 6.32
C GLN A 8 -43.03 -3.33 5.99
N ILE A 9 -42.21 -3.04 7.01
CA ILE A 9 -40.78 -2.74 6.84
C ILE A 9 -39.98 -3.97 7.30
N PHE A 10 -39.26 -4.54 6.34
CA PHE A 10 -38.31 -5.64 6.48
C PHE A 10 -37.06 -5.20 7.25
N GLY A 11 -36.48 -6.16 7.98
CA GLY A 11 -35.28 -6.00 8.79
C GLY A 11 -34.02 -5.68 7.98
N LEU A 12 -33.18 -4.82 8.57
CA LEU A 12 -31.81 -4.57 8.14
C LEU A 12 -30.94 -5.82 8.35
N TRP A 13 -30.29 -6.27 7.28
CA TRP A 13 -29.16 -7.20 7.36
C TRP A 13 -27.90 -6.41 7.70
N GLY A 14 -27.33 -6.71 8.88
CA GLY A 14 -26.09 -6.16 9.37
C GLY A 14 -24.88 -6.76 8.64
N ILE A 15 -24.01 -5.88 8.14
CA ILE A 15 -22.62 -6.20 7.80
C ILE A 15 -21.88 -6.42 9.12
N LEU A 16 -21.40 -7.64 9.34
CA LEU A 16 -20.71 -8.05 10.55
C LEU A 16 -19.28 -7.48 10.53
N VAL A 17 -19.11 -6.34 11.19
CA VAL A 17 -17.80 -5.79 11.56
C VAL A 17 -17.29 -6.57 12.78
N LEU A 18 -16.04 -7.02 12.72
CA LEU A 18 -15.32 -7.69 13.81
C LEU A 18 -15.43 -6.90 15.13
N GLY A 19 -15.83 -7.61 16.19
CA GLY A 19 -16.00 -7.07 17.53
C GLY A 19 -14.68 -6.59 18.15
N GLY A 20 -14.54 -5.28 18.20
CA GLY A 20 -13.98 -4.56 19.35
C GLY A 20 -15.14 -4.03 20.19
N ALA A 21 -14.95 -3.88 21.50
CA ALA A 21 -15.97 -3.42 22.45
C ALA A 21 -16.77 -2.23 21.89
N ILE A 22 -18.10 -2.34 21.91
CA ILE A 22 -19.01 -1.24 21.58
C ILE A 22 -18.94 -0.23 22.73
N THR A 23 -17.94 0.64 22.70
CA THR A 23 -18.10 1.98 23.27
C THR A 23 -19.08 2.70 22.36
N SER A 24 -20.19 3.18 22.91
CA SER A 24 -21.13 4.08 22.25
C SER A 24 -20.35 5.08 21.39
N LEU A 25 -20.65 5.13 20.09
CA LEU A 25 -20.21 6.19 19.20
C LEU A 25 -20.80 7.51 19.72
N ALA A 26 -20.07 8.15 20.62
CA ALA A 26 -20.22 9.57 20.83
C ALA A 26 -20.01 10.22 19.47
N VAL A 27 -20.93 11.10 19.09
CA VAL A 27 -20.64 12.13 18.08
C VAL A 27 -19.41 12.86 18.63
N VAL A 28 -18.23 12.53 18.13
CA VAL A 28 -17.01 13.25 18.47
C VAL A 28 -17.17 14.61 17.81
N SER A 29 -17.64 15.57 18.61
CA SER A 29 -17.44 16.99 18.34
C SER A 29 -15.94 17.16 18.06
N SER A 30 -15.60 17.93 17.03
CA SER A 30 -14.22 18.34 16.76
C SER A 30 -13.59 18.78 18.07
N SER A 31 -12.56 18.08 18.55
CA SER A 31 -11.84 18.54 19.71
C SER A 31 -11.02 19.75 19.27
N GLU A 32 -11.50 20.95 19.56
CA GLU A 32 -10.70 22.19 19.45
C GLU A 32 -9.44 22.13 20.34
N ASN A 33 -9.35 21.13 21.23
CA ASN A 33 -8.22 20.93 22.12
C ASN A 33 -7.07 20.21 21.40
N PRO A 34 -5.94 20.90 21.17
CA PRO A 34 -4.75 20.25 20.60
C PRO A 34 -4.19 19.21 21.59
N PRO A 35 -3.50 18.16 21.09
CA PRO A 35 -2.73 17.26 21.94
C PRO A 35 -1.66 17.99 22.76
N ASP A 36 -1.17 17.36 23.83
CA ASP A 36 -0.15 17.96 24.70
C ASP A 36 1.08 18.43 23.90
N GLY A 37 1.44 19.69 24.09
CA GLY A 37 2.56 20.33 23.40
C GLY A 37 2.27 20.84 21.99
N PHE A 38 1.06 20.62 21.46
CA PHE A 38 0.66 21.17 20.16
C PHE A 38 -0.11 22.48 20.30
N GLU A 39 0.05 23.36 19.31
CA GLU A 39 -0.81 24.52 19.10
C GLU A 39 -1.81 24.25 17.98
N ALA A 40 -3.01 24.83 18.09
CA ALA A 40 -4.02 24.75 17.04
C ALA A 40 -3.74 25.77 15.94
N LEU A 41 -3.53 25.27 14.72
CA LEU A 41 -3.43 26.11 13.52
C LEU A 41 -4.80 26.58 13.05
N PHE A 42 -5.83 25.76 13.26
CA PHE A 42 -7.20 26.09 12.89
C PHE A 42 -8.09 26.10 14.14
N ASN A 43 -8.76 27.22 14.37
CA ASN A 43 -9.56 27.45 15.57
C ASN A 43 -11.03 27.01 15.44
N GLY A 44 -11.44 26.47 14.28
CA GLY A 44 -12.80 25.99 14.06
C GLY A 44 -13.86 27.06 13.76
N GLY A 45 -13.54 28.36 13.87
CA GLY A 45 -14.53 29.44 13.83
C GLY A 45 -14.25 30.58 12.85
N ASP A 46 -12.99 30.86 12.52
CA ASP A 46 -12.60 31.92 11.58
C ASP A 46 -11.26 31.62 10.89
N PHE A 47 -10.84 32.51 9.98
CA PHE A 47 -9.59 32.39 9.23
C PHE A 47 -8.38 33.05 9.91
N ARG A 48 -8.44 33.40 11.21
CA ARG A 48 -7.27 33.99 11.88
C ARG A 48 -6.08 33.03 11.80
N GLY A 49 -4.91 33.55 11.43
CA GLY A 49 -3.72 32.76 11.19
C GLY A 49 -3.58 32.24 9.76
N TRP A 50 -4.56 32.50 8.88
CA TRP A 50 -4.59 32.04 7.50
C TRP A 50 -4.86 33.16 6.49
N TYR A 51 -4.23 33.07 5.32
CA TYR A 51 -4.51 33.92 4.17
C TYR A 51 -4.41 33.17 2.84
N GLY A 52 -5.03 33.73 1.80
CA GLY A 52 -4.96 33.18 0.46
C GLY A 52 -3.60 33.41 -0.20
N PHE A 53 -2.94 32.33 -0.59
CA PHE A 53 -1.68 32.37 -1.34
C PHE A 53 -1.53 31.16 -2.24
N ASN A 54 -1.15 31.36 -3.51
CA ASN A 54 -0.76 30.27 -4.40
C ASN A 54 0.66 30.55 -4.91
N PRO A 55 1.68 29.77 -4.49
CA PRO A 55 3.06 30.04 -4.89
C PRO A 55 3.26 29.92 -6.41
N HIS A 56 2.60 28.96 -7.07
CA HIS A 56 2.70 28.75 -8.52
C HIS A 56 2.25 29.97 -9.33
N SER A 57 1.36 30.79 -8.77
CA SER A 57 0.85 32.02 -9.43
C SER A 57 1.81 33.21 -9.31
N VAL A 58 2.82 33.15 -8.45
CA VAL A 58 3.74 34.28 -8.20
C VAL A 58 5.21 33.97 -8.43
N THR A 59 5.61 32.69 -8.58
CA THR A 59 7.02 32.28 -8.70
C THR A 59 7.78 33.06 -9.78
N ASN A 60 7.12 33.39 -10.89
CA ASN A 60 7.73 34.11 -12.03
C ASN A 60 7.33 35.60 -12.10
N LEU A 61 6.68 36.15 -11.07
CA LEU A 61 6.28 37.55 -11.02
C LEU A 61 7.22 38.37 -10.11
N ALA A 62 7.37 39.65 -10.44
CA ALA A 62 8.14 40.61 -9.63
C ALA A 62 7.45 41.98 -9.59
N GLY A 63 7.85 42.83 -8.64
CA GLY A 63 7.36 44.20 -8.51
C GLY A 63 5.84 44.31 -8.38
N GLU A 64 5.25 45.34 -8.99
CA GLU A 64 3.82 45.64 -8.90
C GLU A 64 2.92 44.50 -9.37
N ALA A 65 3.34 43.74 -10.40
CA ALA A 65 2.57 42.59 -10.88
C ALA A 65 2.45 41.49 -9.82
N ARG A 66 3.52 41.26 -9.05
CA ARG A 66 3.50 40.31 -7.93
C ARG A 66 2.62 40.82 -6.80
N GLU A 67 2.75 42.08 -6.41
CA GLU A 67 1.93 42.68 -5.35
C GLU A 67 0.44 42.65 -5.69
N ALA A 68 0.07 42.97 -6.95
CA ALA A 68 -1.29 42.89 -7.43
C ALA A 68 -1.84 41.46 -7.40
N ALA A 69 -1.03 40.47 -7.79
CA ALA A 69 -1.43 39.06 -7.72
C ALA A 69 -1.65 38.61 -6.27
N LEU A 70 -0.75 38.98 -5.35
CA LEU A 70 -0.88 38.68 -3.92
C LEU A 70 -2.13 39.32 -3.31
N ALA A 71 -2.39 40.59 -3.60
CA ALA A 71 -3.59 41.29 -3.14
C ALA A 71 -4.88 40.62 -3.65
N LYS A 72 -4.90 40.23 -4.94
CA LYS A 72 -6.03 39.50 -5.52
C LYS A 72 -6.28 38.17 -4.81
N MET A 73 -5.25 37.35 -4.59
CA MET A 73 -5.40 36.08 -3.89
C MET A 73 -5.88 36.25 -2.45
N ARG A 74 -5.36 37.24 -1.72
CA ARG A 74 -5.84 37.53 -0.36
C ARG A 74 -7.32 37.89 -0.34
N ALA A 75 -7.77 38.71 -1.27
CA ALA A 75 -9.18 39.10 -1.38
C ALA A 75 -10.09 37.92 -1.80
N ASP A 76 -9.57 37.00 -2.62
CA ASP A 76 -10.33 35.87 -3.18
C ASP A 76 -10.42 34.67 -2.23
N PHE A 77 -9.62 34.63 -1.16
CA PHE A 77 -9.54 33.50 -0.23
C PHE A 77 -10.91 33.09 0.35
N ALA A 78 -11.64 34.05 0.91
CA ALA A 78 -12.93 33.80 1.56
C ALA A 78 -14.07 33.48 0.58
N ASN A 79 -13.85 33.58 -0.74
CA ASN A 79 -14.83 33.15 -1.74
C ASN A 79 -14.82 31.63 -1.94
N HIS A 80 -13.68 30.99 -1.67
CA HIS A 80 -13.43 29.57 -1.97
C HIS A 80 -13.20 28.72 -0.73
N TRP A 81 -12.83 29.34 0.38
CA TRP A 81 -12.70 28.69 1.67
C TRP A 81 -13.88 29.06 2.56
N ARG A 82 -14.45 28.05 3.22
CA ARG A 82 -15.53 28.22 4.20
C ARG A 82 -15.25 27.38 5.44
N ILE A 83 -15.94 27.75 6.51
CA ILE A 83 -15.91 27.02 7.78
C ILE A 83 -17.30 26.49 8.06
N GLU A 84 -17.40 25.19 8.27
CA GLU A 84 -18.66 24.51 8.54
C GLU A 84 -18.42 23.42 9.58
N ASN A 85 -19.12 23.47 10.72
CA ASN A 85 -19.04 22.45 11.78
C ASN A 85 -17.60 22.15 12.28
N GLY A 86 -16.74 23.17 12.38
CA GLY A 86 -15.34 22.99 12.79
C GLY A 86 -14.45 22.38 11.71
N GLU A 87 -14.90 22.37 10.45
CA GLU A 87 -14.14 21.92 9.28
C GLU A 87 -13.73 23.14 8.44
N LEU A 88 -12.49 23.14 7.96
CA LEU A 88 -12.01 24.07 6.94
C LEU A 88 -12.18 23.42 5.57
N ILE A 89 -13.00 24.03 4.71
CA ILE A 89 -13.42 23.42 3.45
C ILE A 89 -13.06 24.31 2.27
N ASN A 90 -12.39 23.75 1.27
CA ASN A 90 -12.17 24.39 -0.03
C ASN A 90 -13.07 23.74 -1.08
N ASP A 91 -13.61 24.53 -2.01
CA ASP A 91 -14.50 24.07 -3.08
C ASP A 91 -13.79 23.43 -4.30
N GLY A 92 -12.45 23.42 -4.30
CA GLY A 92 -11.59 22.99 -5.40
C GLY A 92 -11.01 24.15 -6.22
N SER A 93 -11.28 25.40 -5.87
CA SER A 93 -10.84 26.60 -6.60
C SER A 93 -10.18 27.61 -5.67
N GLY A 94 -9.73 28.73 -6.24
CA GLY A 94 -9.12 29.83 -5.50
C GLY A 94 -7.69 29.53 -5.03
N PRO A 95 -7.12 30.42 -4.18
CA PRO A 95 -5.78 30.28 -3.65
C PRO A 95 -5.69 29.21 -2.55
N PHE A 96 -4.47 28.77 -2.22
CA PHE A 96 -4.25 27.84 -1.10
C PHE A 96 -4.46 28.56 0.22
N ALA A 97 -4.83 27.84 1.28
CA ALA A 97 -4.81 28.36 2.63
C ALA A 97 -3.37 28.34 3.15
N CYS A 98 -2.79 29.50 3.44
CA CYS A 98 -1.41 29.66 3.89
C CYS A 98 -1.35 30.21 5.31
N THR A 99 -0.51 29.63 6.17
CA THR A 99 -0.32 30.15 7.53
C THR A 99 0.41 31.50 7.52
N ASP A 100 0.02 32.40 8.43
CA ASP A 100 0.75 33.68 8.66
C ASP A 100 2.15 33.43 9.24
N LYS A 101 2.27 32.45 10.14
CA LYS A 101 3.52 32.05 10.78
C LYS A 101 4.33 31.13 9.86
N SER A 102 5.65 31.26 9.94
CA SER A 102 6.62 30.33 9.34
C SER A 102 7.14 29.36 10.40
N TYR A 103 7.40 28.13 10.00
CA TYR A 103 7.80 27.03 10.86
C TYR A 103 9.11 26.42 10.41
N GLY A 104 9.94 26.01 11.37
CA GLY A 104 11.16 25.25 11.15
C GLY A 104 10.90 23.74 11.25
N ASP A 105 11.61 23.08 12.16
CA ASP A 105 11.39 21.67 12.45
C ASP A 105 10.08 21.48 13.20
N ILE A 106 9.21 20.59 12.71
CA ILE A 106 7.84 20.46 13.19
C ILE A 106 7.36 19.03 13.26
N GLU A 107 6.35 18.84 14.11
CA GLU A 107 5.39 17.77 14.04
C GLU A 107 4.01 18.37 13.74
N LEU A 108 3.40 17.99 12.62
CA LEU A 108 2.09 18.44 12.16
C LEU A 108 1.11 17.26 12.24
N MET A 109 -0.07 17.51 12.79
CA MET A 109 -1.18 16.56 12.82
C MET A 109 -2.41 17.23 12.20
N LEU A 110 -3.11 16.50 11.34
CA LEU A 110 -4.41 16.93 10.83
C LEU A 110 -5.25 15.73 10.43
N GLU A 111 -6.54 15.97 10.24
CA GLU A 111 -7.40 15.05 9.51
C GLU A 111 -7.83 15.69 8.21
N PHE A 112 -7.87 14.90 7.14
CA PHE A 112 -8.34 15.35 5.84
C PHE A 112 -9.38 14.40 5.24
N LYS A 113 -10.15 14.94 4.29
CA LYS A 113 -11.04 14.20 3.42
C LYS A 113 -11.00 14.81 2.03
N VAL A 114 -10.77 13.98 1.02
CA VAL A 114 -10.86 14.35 -0.40
C VAL A 114 -12.12 13.74 -1.02
N LYS A 115 -12.73 14.43 -1.98
CA LYS A 115 -13.82 13.89 -2.78
C LYS A 115 -13.31 12.82 -3.75
N TYR A 116 -14.22 12.04 -4.35
CA TYR A 116 -13.87 11.11 -5.42
C TYR A 116 -13.12 11.81 -6.57
N GLY A 117 -12.00 11.22 -6.98
CA GLY A 117 -11.04 11.80 -7.93
C GLY A 117 -10.37 13.08 -7.45
N GLY A 118 -10.37 13.34 -6.14
CA GLY A 118 -9.83 14.54 -5.52
C GLY A 118 -8.31 14.55 -5.43
N ASP A 119 -7.77 15.75 -5.46
CA ASP A 119 -6.35 16.06 -5.41
C ASP A 119 -6.18 17.30 -4.53
N SER A 120 -5.19 17.28 -3.64
CA SER A 120 -4.82 18.34 -2.73
C SER A 120 -3.43 18.00 -2.18
N GLY A 121 -2.94 18.79 -1.23
CA GLY A 121 -1.65 18.54 -0.62
C GLY A 121 -1.32 19.53 0.47
N ILE A 122 -0.25 19.22 1.19
CA ILE A 122 0.28 20.02 2.28
C ILE A 122 1.67 20.48 1.89
N TYR A 123 1.83 21.77 1.65
CA TYR A 123 3.15 22.34 1.37
C TYR A 123 3.80 22.66 2.71
N LEU A 124 4.94 22.03 2.99
CA LEU A 124 5.74 22.35 4.17
C LEU A 124 6.70 23.47 3.82
N ARG A 125 6.91 24.46 4.68
CA ARG A 125 7.85 25.58 4.44
C ARG A 125 7.68 26.31 3.10
N GLY A 126 6.47 26.31 2.54
CA GLY A 126 6.17 26.83 1.19
C GLY A 126 6.78 26.02 0.04
N THR A 127 7.37 24.85 0.31
CA THR A 127 8.06 23.98 -0.65
C THR A 127 8.35 22.59 -0.07
N PRO A 128 8.18 21.48 -0.80
CA PRO A 128 7.12 21.04 -1.69
C PRO A 128 5.97 20.33 -0.93
N GLU A 129 5.20 19.55 -1.68
CA GLU A 129 3.91 18.97 -1.33
C GLU A 129 4.01 17.54 -0.76
N VAL A 130 3.43 17.34 0.43
CA VAL A 130 2.94 16.04 0.89
C VAL A 130 1.56 15.82 0.28
N GLN A 131 1.47 14.84 -0.62
CA GLN A 131 0.34 14.69 -1.52
C GLN A 131 -0.91 14.11 -0.83
N LEU A 132 -2.11 14.62 -1.16
CA LEU A 132 -3.40 14.10 -0.67
C LEU A 132 -4.30 13.75 -1.86
N LEU A 133 -4.68 12.48 -1.98
CA LEU A 133 -5.27 11.93 -3.20
C LEU A 133 -6.49 11.07 -2.93
N ASP A 134 -7.38 11.01 -3.91
CA ASP A 134 -8.17 9.81 -4.12
C ASP A 134 -7.36 8.79 -4.93
N ARG A 135 -6.99 7.67 -4.30
CA ARG A 135 -6.25 6.60 -4.98
C ARG A 135 -7.02 5.86 -6.08
N PHE A 136 -8.32 6.12 -6.21
CA PHE A 136 -9.15 5.64 -7.33
C PHE A 136 -9.24 6.64 -8.48
N ALA A 137 -8.54 7.78 -8.40
CA ALA A 137 -8.46 8.71 -9.51
C ALA A 137 -7.86 8.02 -10.75
N ALA A 138 -8.36 8.41 -11.93
CA ALA A 138 -7.88 7.85 -13.19
C ALA A 138 -6.39 8.21 -13.40
N TYR A 139 -5.59 7.22 -13.77
CA TYR A 139 -4.22 7.44 -14.20
C TYR A 139 -4.20 8.13 -15.57
N ASN A 140 -3.32 9.11 -15.74
CA ASN A 140 -3.13 9.83 -17.00
C ASN A 140 -1.76 9.49 -17.61
N PRO A 141 -1.69 8.70 -18.69
CA PRO A 141 -0.42 8.37 -19.35
C PRO A 141 0.36 9.57 -19.89
N ALA A 142 -0.29 10.72 -20.12
CA ALA A 142 0.38 11.95 -20.51
C ALA A 142 1.11 12.64 -19.35
N ASN A 143 0.85 12.21 -18.10
CA ASN A 143 1.56 12.64 -16.90
C ASN A 143 1.97 11.39 -16.09
N PRO A 144 2.95 10.61 -16.59
CA PRO A 144 3.23 9.27 -16.08
C PRO A 144 3.78 9.26 -14.64
N ASP A 145 4.33 10.39 -14.23
CA ASP A 145 4.89 10.60 -12.91
C ASP A 145 3.79 10.80 -11.84
N PHE A 146 2.55 11.13 -12.23
CA PHE A 146 1.42 11.23 -11.33
C PHE A 146 0.66 9.91 -11.23
N ARG A 147 0.91 9.17 -10.14
CA ARG A 147 0.45 7.80 -9.95
C ARG A 147 -0.50 7.71 -8.74
N PRO A 148 -1.78 8.10 -8.89
CA PRO A 148 -2.70 8.28 -7.76
C PRO A 148 -2.90 7.00 -6.95
N PHE A 149 -2.79 5.87 -7.63
CA PHE A 149 -3.04 4.55 -7.09
C PHE A 149 -2.00 4.10 -6.03
N PHE A 150 -0.85 4.76 -5.91
CA PHE A 150 0.06 4.58 -4.77
C PHE A 150 -0.46 5.21 -3.47
N GLY A 151 -1.47 6.07 -3.55
CA GLY A 151 -2.13 6.66 -2.39
C GLY A 151 -1.52 7.98 -1.90
N SER A 152 -2.11 8.50 -0.82
CA SER A 152 -1.70 9.76 -0.20
C SER A 152 -0.41 9.65 0.62
N GLY A 153 0.25 10.79 0.81
CA GLY A 153 1.35 11.01 1.74
C GLY A 153 2.73 11.06 1.10
N GLY A 154 2.86 10.69 -0.18
CA GLY A 154 4.12 10.77 -0.92
C GLY A 154 4.61 12.21 -1.12
N LEU A 155 5.93 12.37 -1.26
CA LEU A 155 6.59 13.63 -1.61
C LEU A 155 6.61 13.81 -3.14
N ILE A 156 5.45 14.05 -3.76
CA ILE A 156 5.21 13.87 -5.21
C ILE A 156 6.13 14.68 -6.13
N HIS A 157 6.69 15.79 -5.63
CA HIS A 157 7.59 16.67 -6.38
C HIS A 157 9.07 16.32 -6.28
N ASN A 158 9.45 15.37 -5.42
CA ASN A 158 10.78 14.78 -5.47
C ASN A 158 11.01 14.11 -6.85
N PRO A 159 12.28 14.00 -7.30
CA PRO A 159 12.59 13.38 -8.59
C PRO A 159 11.96 11.99 -8.70
N PRO A 160 11.44 11.60 -9.87
CA PRO A 160 11.05 10.21 -10.14
C PRO A 160 12.16 9.23 -9.73
N LYS A 161 11.77 8.02 -9.33
CA LYS A 161 12.69 7.00 -8.81
C LYS A 161 13.44 7.43 -7.54
N THR A 162 12.76 8.12 -6.63
CA THR A 162 13.25 8.41 -5.28
C THR A 162 12.36 7.74 -4.24
N LEU A 163 12.95 7.10 -3.23
CA LEU A 163 12.20 6.42 -2.17
C LEU A 163 11.35 7.43 -1.39
N GLY A 164 10.05 7.16 -1.25
CA GLY A 164 9.10 8.05 -0.56
C GLY A 164 8.59 9.24 -1.38
N ARG A 165 8.99 9.37 -2.65
CA ARG A 165 8.29 10.25 -3.60
C ARG A 165 6.83 9.83 -3.73
N ASP A 166 6.63 8.56 -4.05
CA ASP A 166 5.32 7.92 -3.98
C ASP A 166 5.19 7.27 -2.60
N ALA A 167 3.96 7.20 -2.09
CA ALA A 167 3.70 6.57 -0.81
C ALA A 167 4.17 5.10 -0.84
N LEU A 168 4.89 4.70 0.21
CA LEU A 168 5.45 3.36 0.37
C LEU A 168 4.37 2.27 0.35
N ILE A 169 3.18 2.61 0.86
CA ILE A 169 1.97 1.77 0.80
C ILE A 169 0.73 2.58 0.44
N ALA A 170 -0.15 1.96 -0.32
CA ALA A 170 -1.50 2.48 -0.56
C ALA A 170 -2.41 2.05 0.59
N PHE A 171 -2.70 2.96 1.52
CA PHE A 171 -3.55 2.71 2.69
C PHE A 171 -4.69 3.73 2.87
N ASP A 172 -5.12 4.27 1.73
CA ASP A 172 -6.31 5.07 1.45
C ASP A 172 -7.57 4.62 2.19
N SER A 173 -8.29 5.47 2.91
CA SER A 173 -9.69 5.18 3.25
C SER A 173 -10.51 5.03 1.95
N VAL A 174 -11.08 3.85 1.73
CA VAL A 174 -11.81 3.52 0.48
C VAL A 174 -13.21 4.15 0.38
N SER A 175 -13.71 4.78 1.44
CA SER A 175 -15.04 5.41 1.50
C SER A 175 -14.99 6.93 1.58
N HIS A 176 -13.84 7.54 1.25
CA HIS A 176 -13.63 8.99 1.35
C HIS A 176 -14.02 9.51 2.75
N ASN A 177 -13.67 8.76 3.80
CA ASN A 177 -13.85 9.17 5.18
C ASN A 177 -12.68 10.03 5.65
N TRP A 178 -12.83 10.63 6.82
CA TRP A 178 -11.74 11.34 7.50
C TRP A 178 -10.55 10.42 7.72
N GLN A 179 -9.36 10.95 7.41
CA GLN A 179 -8.10 10.24 7.52
C GLN A 179 -7.13 11.04 8.38
N PRO A 180 -6.67 10.52 9.53
CA PRO A 180 -5.60 11.16 10.28
C PRO A 180 -4.28 11.07 9.52
N LEU A 181 -3.58 12.20 9.48
CA LEU A 181 -2.27 12.40 8.93
C LEU A 181 -1.35 13.01 9.98
N ARG A 182 -0.16 12.44 10.14
CA ARG A 182 0.90 12.99 10.97
C ARG A 182 2.14 13.15 10.12
N ILE A 183 2.74 14.33 10.14
CA ILE A 183 3.97 14.65 9.41
C ILE A 183 5.02 15.11 10.43
N VAL A 184 6.22 14.57 10.35
CA VAL A 184 7.37 15.05 11.11
C VAL A 184 8.42 15.51 10.13
N GLN A 185 8.87 16.76 10.24
CA GLN A 185 9.94 17.31 9.42
C GLN A 185 11.07 17.83 10.31
N VAL A 186 12.26 17.25 10.16
CA VAL A 186 13.49 17.66 10.86
C VAL A 186 14.57 17.95 9.82
N GLY A 187 15.05 19.19 9.77
CA GLY A 187 15.87 19.68 8.67
C GLY A 187 15.11 19.53 7.34
N ALA A 188 15.67 18.77 6.40
CA ALA A 188 15.01 18.43 5.14
C ALA A 188 14.41 17.01 5.14
N ARG A 189 14.57 16.22 6.21
CA ARG A 189 14.03 14.86 6.25
C ARG A 189 12.59 14.88 6.72
N THR A 190 11.74 14.14 6.03
CA THR A 190 10.31 14.10 6.28
C THR A 190 9.84 12.67 6.52
N TRP A 191 8.98 12.51 7.52
CA TRP A 191 8.21 11.30 7.79
C TRP A 191 6.74 11.63 7.67
N VAL A 192 5.99 10.76 7.01
CA VAL A 192 4.55 10.92 6.84
C VAL A 192 3.88 9.63 7.29
N TYR A 193 2.92 9.76 8.19
CA TYR A 193 2.09 8.68 8.70
C TYR A 193 0.64 8.94 8.32
N LEU A 194 0.07 8.04 7.52
CA LEU A 194 -1.33 8.07 7.10
C LEU A 194 -2.07 6.94 7.81
N ASN A 195 -3.17 7.25 8.49
CA ASN A 195 -3.97 6.23 9.22
C ASN A 195 -3.10 5.41 10.20
N GLY A 196 -2.08 6.05 10.80
CA GLY A 196 -1.13 5.42 11.71
C GLY A 196 -0.05 4.55 11.05
N LYS A 197 0.04 4.52 9.71
CA LYS A 197 1.05 3.76 8.96
C LYS A 197 2.06 4.70 8.31
N GLY A 198 3.35 4.38 8.44
CA GLY A 198 4.41 5.09 7.72
C GLY A 198 4.26 4.91 6.20
N VAL A 199 4.11 6.01 5.49
CA VAL A 199 4.03 6.07 4.02
C VAL A 199 5.21 6.84 3.40
N VAL A 200 5.93 7.61 4.20
CA VAL A 200 7.25 8.18 3.90
C VAL A 200 8.08 8.09 5.18
N GLU A 201 9.31 7.61 5.10
CA GLU A 201 10.13 7.34 6.28
C GLU A 201 11.56 7.85 6.12
N GLY A 202 11.74 9.14 6.41
CA GLY A 202 13.05 9.80 6.45
C GLY A 202 13.59 10.23 5.09
N THR A 203 12.73 10.31 4.08
CA THR A 203 13.05 10.83 2.75
C THR A 203 13.45 12.30 2.83
N VAL A 204 14.49 12.68 2.09
CA VAL A 204 14.87 14.09 1.93
C VAL A 204 13.84 14.78 1.04
N MET A 205 13.20 15.81 1.58
CA MET A 205 12.30 16.69 0.86
C MET A 205 13.12 17.74 0.09
N GLU A 206 13.02 17.72 -1.24
CA GLU A 206 13.80 18.61 -2.12
C GLU A 206 13.14 19.98 -2.32
N ASN A 207 13.94 20.99 -2.61
CA ASN A 207 13.43 22.31 -2.98
C ASN A 207 12.87 22.25 -4.41
N TYR A 208 11.56 22.13 -4.54
CA TYR A 208 10.88 22.04 -5.84
C TYR A 208 11.07 23.29 -6.71
N TRP A 209 11.14 24.48 -6.10
CA TRP A 209 11.27 25.74 -6.84
C TRP A 209 12.65 25.93 -7.44
N ASP A 210 13.68 25.41 -6.77
CA ASP A 210 15.06 25.47 -7.22
C ASP A 210 15.84 24.28 -6.64
N ARG A 211 15.94 23.20 -7.43
CA ARG A 211 16.61 21.95 -7.04
C ARG A 211 18.11 22.11 -6.79
N SER A 212 18.72 23.24 -7.16
CA SER A 212 20.12 23.53 -6.85
C SER A 212 20.31 24.04 -5.42
N LYS A 213 19.22 24.40 -4.73
CA LYS A 213 19.24 24.96 -3.38
C LYS A 213 18.75 23.94 -2.35
N LEU A 214 19.22 24.14 -1.12
CA LEU A 214 18.68 23.45 0.03
C LEU A 214 17.21 23.82 0.26
N LEU A 215 16.48 22.95 0.94
CA LEU A 215 15.18 23.26 1.49
C LEU A 215 15.30 24.48 2.43
N PRO A 216 14.39 25.47 2.37
CA PRO A 216 14.36 26.57 3.33
C PRO A 216 14.35 26.06 4.77
N ALA A 217 15.09 26.76 5.64
CA ALA A 217 15.15 26.41 7.07
C ALA A 217 13.80 26.64 7.77
N THR A 218 13.04 27.64 7.31
CA THR A 218 11.70 27.95 7.79
C THR A 218 10.79 28.38 6.65
N GLY A 219 9.48 28.17 6.77
CA GLY A 219 8.49 28.76 5.88
C GLY A 219 7.05 28.43 6.30
N PRO A 220 6.03 28.93 5.59
CA PRO A 220 4.63 28.68 5.94
C PRO A 220 4.20 27.24 5.64
N ILE A 221 3.10 26.81 6.25
CA ILE A 221 2.36 25.60 5.86
C ILE A 221 1.21 26.03 4.93
N LEU A 222 1.01 25.33 3.81
CA LEU A 222 -0.11 25.59 2.91
C LEU A 222 -0.98 24.34 2.71
N LEU A 223 -2.29 24.55 2.61
CA LEU A 223 -3.27 23.53 2.23
C LEU A 223 -3.76 23.81 0.81
N GLN A 224 -3.47 22.89 -0.11
CA GLN A 224 -3.70 23.06 -1.54
C GLN A 224 -5.20 23.02 -1.90
N SER A 225 -5.63 23.95 -2.75
CA SER A 225 -6.90 23.87 -3.49
C SER A 225 -6.62 23.35 -4.90
N ASN A 226 -7.28 22.26 -5.31
CA ASN A 226 -7.01 21.67 -6.64
C ASN A 226 -8.18 20.87 -7.22
N GLY A 227 -9.04 21.56 -7.96
CA GLY A 227 -10.06 21.00 -8.86
C GLY A 227 -11.28 20.36 -8.21
N ARG A 228 -11.18 19.87 -6.96
CA ARG A 228 -12.30 19.26 -6.22
C ARG A 228 -12.31 19.66 -4.75
N GLU A 229 -13.47 19.50 -4.12
CA GLU A 229 -13.63 19.76 -2.69
C GLU A 229 -12.68 18.89 -1.85
N VAL A 230 -11.99 19.57 -0.92
CA VAL A 230 -11.17 18.99 0.13
C VAL A 230 -11.58 19.60 1.47
N ARG A 231 -11.54 18.78 2.53
CA ARG A 231 -11.89 19.19 3.89
C ARG A 231 -10.75 18.86 4.84
N PHE A 232 -10.53 19.75 5.79
CA PHE A 232 -9.54 19.62 6.85
C PHE A 232 -10.17 19.88 8.21
N ARG A 233 -9.67 19.22 9.25
CA ARG A 233 -10.00 19.52 10.65
C ARG A 233 -8.86 19.08 11.55
N ASN A 234 -8.93 19.44 12.83
CA ASN A 234 -7.96 19.02 13.85
C ASN A 234 -6.52 19.36 13.44
N ILE A 235 -6.30 20.56 12.90
CA ILE A 235 -5.00 20.98 12.35
C ILE A 235 -4.14 21.53 13.48
N PHE A 236 -3.14 20.77 13.88
CA PHE A 236 -2.29 21.04 15.03
C PHE A 236 -0.82 20.98 14.62
N VAL A 237 0.00 21.87 15.18
CA VAL A 237 1.45 21.86 14.95
C VAL A 237 2.20 21.93 16.27
N ARG A 238 3.39 21.36 16.30
CA ARG A 238 4.35 21.48 17.38
C ARG A 238 5.72 21.75 16.79
N GLU A 239 6.35 22.84 17.20
CA GLU A 239 7.74 23.11 16.85
C GLU A 239 8.66 22.22 17.67
N LEU A 240 9.63 21.60 17.01
CA LEU A 240 10.61 20.73 17.64
C LEU A 240 11.84 21.55 18.02
N SER A 241 12.27 21.45 19.28
CA SER A 241 13.59 21.93 19.66
C SER A 241 14.68 21.14 18.93
N SER A 242 15.89 21.70 18.82
CA SER A 242 17.02 20.98 18.22
C SER A 242 17.37 19.67 18.94
N GLY A 243 17.08 19.57 20.24
CA GLY A 243 17.26 18.34 21.02
C GLY A 243 16.23 17.27 20.66
N GLU A 244 14.95 17.65 20.59
CA GLU A 244 13.87 16.74 20.18
C GLU A 244 14.04 16.27 18.73
N GLY A 245 14.41 17.16 17.81
CA GLY A 245 14.71 16.80 16.44
C GLY A 245 15.83 15.76 16.34
N LYS A 246 16.93 15.94 17.08
CA LYS A 246 18.03 14.96 17.13
C LYS A 246 17.59 13.61 17.69
N ASN A 247 16.81 13.60 18.76
CA ASN A 247 16.30 12.36 19.36
C ASN A 247 15.37 11.64 18.37
N PHE A 248 14.47 12.36 17.72
CA PHE A 248 13.57 11.78 16.72
C PHE A 248 14.34 11.13 15.56
N LEU A 249 15.40 11.79 15.05
CA LEU A 249 16.26 11.23 14.00
C LEU A 249 16.99 9.95 14.44
N ALA A 250 17.41 9.88 15.70
CA ALA A 250 18.09 8.70 16.25
C ALA A 250 17.11 7.52 16.41
N ASP A 251 15.89 7.80 16.87
CA ASP A 251 14.85 6.78 17.07
C ASP A 251 14.19 6.32 15.76
N ASN A 252 14.23 7.17 14.72
CA ASN A 252 13.59 6.93 13.42
C ASN A 252 14.59 7.12 12.28
N PRO A 253 15.64 6.29 12.17
CA PRO A 253 16.59 6.40 11.07
C PRO A 253 15.86 6.25 9.72
N PRO A 254 16.33 6.90 8.63
CA PRO A 254 15.76 6.73 7.30
C PRO A 254 15.75 5.25 6.85
N LEU A 255 14.86 4.91 5.92
CA LEU A 255 14.95 3.62 5.23
C LEU A 255 16.19 3.57 4.32
N PRO A 256 16.78 2.38 4.11
CA PRO A 256 17.88 2.22 3.17
C PRO A 256 17.39 2.47 1.74
N GLU A 257 18.08 3.35 1.01
CA GLU A 257 17.80 3.61 -0.40
C GLU A 257 18.07 2.35 -1.25
N PRO A 258 17.17 1.98 -2.17
CA PRO A 258 17.43 0.91 -3.12
C PRO A 258 18.44 1.35 -4.19
N ASP A 259 19.23 0.41 -4.70
CA ASP A 259 20.08 0.63 -5.89
C ASP A 259 19.24 0.94 -7.13
N PHE A 260 18.03 0.37 -7.20
CA PHE A 260 17.04 0.71 -8.21
C PHE A 260 15.69 1.01 -7.53
N CYS A 261 15.30 2.27 -7.51
CA CYS A 261 14.00 2.71 -7.02
C CYS A 261 13.00 2.80 -8.18
N ASP A 262 11.77 2.33 -7.96
CA ASP A 262 10.68 2.28 -8.95
C ASP A 262 11.12 1.82 -10.33
N GLU A 263 11.85 0.71 -10.37
CA GLU A 263 12.31 0.13 -11.62
C GLU A 263 11.15 -0.56 -12.33
N GLN A 264 10.85 -0.08 -13.54
CA GLN A 264 9.68 -0.47 -14.32
C GLN A 264 9.89 -1.84 -14.97
N TYR A 265 9.17 -2.87 -14.52
CA TYR A 265 9.30 -4.24 -15.02
C TYR A 265 8.23 -4.62 -16.06
N GLY A 266 7.22 -3.78 -16.27
CA GLY A 266 6.15 -4.01 -17.24
C GLY A 266 5.51 -2.75 -17.78
N PRO A 267 4.54 -2.88 -18.70
CA PRO A 267 3.90 -1.73 -19.37
C PRO A 267 3.03 -0.85 -18.46
N GLU A 268 2.51 -1.39 -17.36
CA GLU A 268 1.55 -0.69 -16.50
C GLU A 268 2.26 0.14 -15.44
N ALA A 269 1.77 1.34 -15.14
CA ALA A 269 2.47 2.30 -14.28
C ALA A 269 2.71 1.84 -12.83
N ARG A 270 1.98 0.81 -12.35
CA ARG A 270 2.24 0.18 -11.05
C ARG A 270 3.29 -0.94 -11.11
N GLN A 271 3.58 -1.51 -12.28
CA GLN A 271 4.54 -2.60 -12.45
C GLN A 271 5.98 -2.10 -12.26
N VAL A 272 6.30 -1.74 -11.03
CA VAL A 272 7.60 -1.25 -10.57
C VAL A 272 8.09 -2.08 -9.39
N LEU A 273 9.41 -2.12 -9.21
CA LEU A 273 10.03 -2.76 -8.06
C LEU A 273 11.10 -1.87 -7.42
N HIS A 274 11.42 -2.18 -6.17
CA HIS A 274 12.64 -1.70 -5.52
C HIS A 274 13.65 -2.84 -5.48
N PHE A 275 14.91 -2.54 -5.79
CA PHE A 275 15.98 -3.54 -5.78
C PHE A 275 17.17 -3.07 -4.93
N TRP A 276 17.59 -3.91 -3.98
CA TRP A 276 18.82 -3.74 -3.21
C TRP A 276 19.81 -4.86 -3.56
N LYS A 277 21.02 -4.47 -3.95
CA LYS A 277 22.12 -5.38 -4.25
C LYS A 277 22.80 -5.83 -2.98
N ALA A 278 22.98 -7.14 -2.83
CA ALA A 278 23.99 -7.65 -1.92
C ALA A 278 25.39 -7.34 -2.47
N LYS A 279 26.34 -7.07 -1.56
CA LYS A 279 27.73 -6.79 -1.93
C LYS A 279 28.40 -8.07 -2.41
N SER A 280 28.76 -8.13 -3.69
CA SER A 280 29.45 -9.28 -4.28
C SER A 280 30.20 -8.86 -5.55
N SER A 281 31.28 -9.59 -5.87
CA SER A 281 32.00 -9.46 -7.14
C SER A 281 31.44 -10.36 -8.26
N GLY A 282 30.48 -11.23 -7.95
CA GLY A 282 29.79 -12.09 -8.92
C GLY A 282 28.29 -12.17 -8.65
N PRO A 283 27.53 -12.88 -9.51
CA PRO A 283 26.08 -13.00 -9.40
C PRO A 283 25.63 -13.51 -8.03
N THR A 284 24.71 -12.79 -7.38
CA THR A 284 24.16 -13.15 -6.07
C THR A 284 22.85 -13.93 -6.21
N PRO A 285 22.50 -14.83 -5.28
CA PRO A 285 21.11 -15.24 -5.15
C PRO A 285 20.18 -14.04 -4.97
N LEU A 286 18.90 -14.25 -5.24
CA LEU A 286 17.88 -13.22 -5.14
C LEU A 286 16.68 -13.73 -4.35
N VAL A 287 16.13 -12.87 -3.49
CA VAL A 287 14.77 -13.03 -2.97
C VAL A 287 13.85 -11.98 -3.58
N VAL A 288 12.72 -12.45 -4.11
CA VAL A 288 11.63 -11.60 -4.61
C VAL A 288 10.50 -11.56 -3.59
N TYR A 289 10.22 -10.38 -3.08
CA TYR A 289 9.16 -10.08 -2.12
C TYR A 289 7.91 -9.57 -2.81
N SER A 290 6.80 -10.27 -2.59
CA SER A 290 5.45 -9.80 -2.90
C SER A 290 4.76 -9.34 -1.61
N HIS A 291 4.24 -8.11 -1.61
CA HIS A 291 3.68 -7.50 -0.41
C HIS A 291 2.30 -8.06 -0.03
N ASP A 292 1.86 -7.78 1.20
CA ASP A 292 0.51 -8.14 1.70
C ASP A 292 -0.56 -7.11 1.27
N GLY A 293 -1.78 -7.19 1.81
CA GLY A 293 -2.84 -6.20 1.52
C GLY A 293 -3.98 -6.70 0.63
N GLY A 294 -4.19 -8.01 0.56
CA GLY A 294 -5.40 -8.61 -0.01
C GLY A 294 -5.60 -8.38 -1.51
N TRP A 295 -4.52 -8.20 -2.27
CA TRP A 295 -4.53 -7.77 -3.69
C TRP A 295 -5.33 -6.49 -3.95
N TRP A 296 -5.53 -5.71 -2.91
CA TRP A 296 -6.38 -4.54 -2.92
C TRP A 296 -5.55 -3.32 -2.52
N GLY A 297 -4.67 -3.45 -1.53
CA GLY A 297 -3.79 -2.38 -1.05
C GLY A 297 -2.39 -2.91 -0.72
N GLY A 298 -1.68 -2.16 0.12
CA GLY A 298 -0.30 -2.49 0.48
C GLY A 298 0.71 -1.75 -0.40
N GLY A 299 1.95 -2.22 -0.40
CA GLY A 299 3.02 -1.64 -1.19
C GLY A 299 4.34 -2.33 -0.96
N ARG A 300 5.30 -2.02 -1.82
CA ARG A 300 6.53 -2.78 -2.01
C ARG A 300 7.45 -2.83 -0.78
N PHE A 301 7.50 -1.81 0.06
CA PHE A 301 8.44 -1.82 1.19
C PHE A 301 8.02 -0.92 2.35
N GLN A 302 8.24 -1.35 3.59
CA GLN A 302 8.00 -0.58 4.81
C GLN A 302 9.06 -0.85 5.87
N ARG A 303 9.11 -0.03 6.94
CA ARG A 303 10.02 -0.27 8.07
C ARG A 303 9.88 -1.62 8.75
N ARG A 304 8.68 -2.21 8.79
CA ARG A 304 8.49 -3.56 9.35
C ARG A 304 9.28 -4.63 8.58
N ASP A 305 9.62 -4.37 7.32
CA ASP A 305 10.34 -5.30 6.44
C ASP A 305 11.87 -5.11 6.53
N LEU A 306 12.35 -4.08 7.25
CA LEU A 306 13.77 -3.72 7.32
C LEU A 306 14.65 -4.86 7.87
N GLY A 307 14.18 -5.57 8.89
CA GLY A 307 14.92 -6.70 9.46
C GLY A 307 15.12 -7.84 8.46
N GLN A 308 14.09 -8.11 7.64
CA GLN A 308 14.16 -9.11 6.58
C GLN A 308 15.12 -8.69 5.47
N LEU A 309 15.01 -7.44 5.01
CA LEU A 309 15.93 -6.88 4.02
C LEU A 309 17.39 -7.02 4.48
N GLN A 310 17.67 -6.58 5.71
CA GLN A 310 19.03 -6.61 6.26
C GLN A 310 19.56 -8.04 6.36
N ALA A 311 18.75 -8.99 6.83
CA ALA A 311 19.15 -10.39 6.94
C ALA A 311 19.56 -10.99 5.58
N PHE A 312 18.82 -10.69 4.51
CA PHE A 312 19.18 -11.16 3.17
C PHE A 312 20.46 -10.50 2.64
N LEU A 313 20.58 -9.18 2.77
CA LEU A 313 21.77 -8.46 2.32
C LEU A 313 23.04 -8.92 3.06
N ASP A 314 22.95 -9.14 4.37
CA ASP A 314 24.05 -9.66 5.20
C ASP A 314 24.44 -11.10 4.83
N ALA A 315 23.47 -11.90 4.37
CA ALA A 315 23.70 -13.25 3.84
C ALA A 315 24.22 -13.26 2.39
N GLY A 316 24.47 -12.10 1.77
CA GLY A 316 24.93 -12.03 0.39
C GLY A 316 23.84 -12.27 -0.66
N ILE A 317 22.57 -12.08 -0.30
CA ILE A 317 21.40 -12.29 -1.14
C ILE A 317 20.78 -10.93 -1.50
N SER A 318 20.65 -10.65 -2.80
CA SER A 318 19.96 -9.43 -3.27
C SER A 318 18.46 -9.53 -3.01
N TYR A 319 17.79 -8.37 -2.93
CA TYR A 319 16.37 -8.30 -2.57
C TYR A 319 15.58 -7.44 -3.56
N ALA A 320 14.50 -7.99 -4.13
CA ALA A 320 13.59 -7.28 -5.01
C ALA A 320 12.19 -7.22 -4.40
N ALA A 321 11.72 -6.02 -4.10
CA ALA A 321 10.37 -5.77 -3.59
C ALA A 321 9.43 -5.32 -4.71
N VAL A 322 8.42 -6.13 -5.02
CA VAL A 322 7.55 -5.93 -6.18
C VAL A 322 6.25 -5.24 -5.78
N ALA A 323 5.85 -4.23 -6.54
CA ALA A 323 4.48 -3.72 -6.54
C ALA A 323 3.71 -4.33 -7.72
N TYR A 324 2.56 -4.95 -7.45
CA TYR A 324 1.66 -5.51 -8.47
C TYR A 324 0.36 -4.71 -8.53
N ARG A 325 -0.34 -4.73 -9.67
CA ARG A 325 -1.70 -4.15 -9.82
C ARG A 325 -2.69 -4.74 -8.84
N PHE A 326 -3.57 -3.90 -8.31
CA PHE A 326 -4.67 -4.31 -7.46
C PHE A 326 -5.87 -4.78 -8.28
N THR A 327 -6.72 -5.59 -7.67
CA THR A 327 -7.92 -6.15 -8.31
C THR A 327 -8.85 -5.09 -8.91
N PHE A 328 -8.91 -3.89 -8.33
CA PHE A 328 -9.71 -2.78 -8.87
C PHE A 328 -9.04 -2.06 -10.06
N GLU A 329 -7.75 -2.27 -10.29
CA GLU A 329 -7.02 -1.78 -11.47
C GLU A 329 -7.06 -2.79 -12.62
N THR A 330 -7.01 -4.08 -12.29
CA THR A 330 -7.04 -5.18 -13.27
C THR A 330 -8.44 -5.44 -13.82
N GLU A 331 -9.50 -5.32 -13.00
CA GLU A 331 -10.86 -5.56 -13.49
C GLU A 331 -11.24 -4.63 -14.68
N PRO A 332 -11.00 -3.31 -14.62
CA PRO A 332 -11.21 -2.42 -15.78
C PRO A 332 -10.25 -2.68 -16.94
N GLY A 333 -9.08 -3.28 -16.68
CA GLY A 333 -8.09 -3.69 -17.70
C GLY A 333 -8.54 -4.89 -18.55
N GLY A 334 -9.60 -5.57 -18.14
CA GLY A 334 -10.15 -6.74 -18.83
C GLY A 334 -9.60 -8.08 -18.33
N GLU A 335 -8.74 -8.08 -17.31
CA GLU A 335 -8.29 -9.30 -16.66
C GLU A 335 -9.44 -10.02 -15.95
N ASN A 336 -9.65 -11.28 -16.31
CA ASN A 336 -10.68 -12.13 -15.73
C ASN A 336 -10.09 -13.48 -15.31
N PRO A 337 -10.13 -13.84 -14.02
CA PRO A 337 -10.58 -13.03 -12.90
C PRO A 337 -9.59 -11.88 -12.58
N PRO A 338 -9.99 -10.84 -11.83
CA PRO A 338 -9.11 -9.73 -11.48
C PRO A 338 -7.80 -10.13 -10.80
N ILE A 339 -7.82 -11.16 -9.95
CA ILE A 339 -6.60 -11.66 -9.28
C ILE A 339 -5.53 -12.14 -10.27
N LYS A 340 -5.91 -12.52 -11.50
CA LYS A 340 -4.99 -12.91 -12.57
C LYS A 340 -3.94 -11.83 -12.82
N GLY A 341 -4.37 -10.58 -13.01
CA GLY A 341 -3.45 -9.48 -13.26
C GLY A 341 -2.49 -9.24 -12.09
N CYS A 342 -2.96 -9.39 -10.85
CA CYS A 342 -2.14 -9.23 -9.65
C CYS A 342 -1.02 -10.30 -9.58
N MET A 343 -1.36 -11.55 -9.90
CA MET A 343 -0.46 -12.68 -9.82
C MET A 343 0.51 -12.75 -11.02
N GLU A 344 0.02 -12.47 -12.23
CA GLU A 344 0.85 -12.39 -13.44
C GLU A 344 1.84 -11.23 -13.40
N ASP A 345 1.50 -10.14 -12.72
CA ASP A 345 2.44 -9.04 -12.47
C ASP A 345 3.65 -9.52 -11.66
N ALA A 346 3.47 -10.37 -10.65
CA ALA A 346 4.57 -10.95 -9.89
C ALA A 346 5.40 -11.94 -10.71
N ALA A 347 4.74 -12.76 -11.55
CA ALA A 347 5.41 -13.66 -12.49
C ALA A 347 6.29 -12.87 -13.49
N ARG A 348 5.73 -11.80 -14.06
CA ARG A 348 6.45 -10.90 -14.96
C ARG A 348 7.64 -10.23 -14.28
N ALA A 349 7.53 -9.86 -13.00
CA ALA A 349 8.65 -9.28 -12.28
C ALA A 349 9.83 -10.25 -12.19
N VAL A 350 9.59 -11.54 -11.90
CA VAL A 350 10.64 -12.59 -11.90
C VAL A 350 11.29 -12.72 -13.28
N GLN A 351 10.47 -12.78 -14.33
CA GLN A 351 10.95 -12.83 -15.71
C GLN A 351 11.79 -11.58 -16.07
N TYR A 352 11.35 -10.40 -15.67
CA TYR A 352 12.07 -9.15 -15.92
C TYR A 352 13.44 -9.16 -15.25
N LEU A 353 13.49 -9.56 -13.98
CA LEU A 353 14.72 -9.69 -13.21
C LEU A 353 15.71 -10.64 -13.92
N ARG A 354 15.24 -11.81 -14.39
CA ARG A 354 16.05 -12.74 -15.20
C ARG A 354 16.56 -12.10 -16.49
N SER A 355 15.69 -11.44 -17.25
CA SER A 355 16.06 -10.77 -18.51
C SER A 355 17.09 -9.65 -18.33
N LYS A 356 17.27 -9.16 -17.10
CA LYS A 356 18.18 -8.09 -16.69
C LYS A 356 19.24 -8.57 -15.68
N ALA A 357 19.51 -9.86 -15.62
CA ALA A 357 20.34 -10.47 -14.58
C ALA A 357 21.72 -9.81 -14.45
N GLU A 358 22.37 -9.44 -15.56
CA GLU A 358 23.66 -8.75 -15.57
C GLU A 358 23.57 -7.37 -14.88
N ALA A 359 22.54 -6.58 -15.20
CA ALA A 359 22.36 -5.25 -14.61
C ALA A 359 22.10 -5.32 -13.10
N PHE A 360 21.36 -6.35 -12.66
CA PHE A 360 21.07 -6.59 -11.25
C PHE A 360 22.16 -7.37 -10.52
N ASN A 361 23.15 -7.93 -11.22
CA ASN A 361 24.17 -8.84 -10.70
C ASN A 361 23.56 -10.03 -9.93
N ILE A 362 22.59 -10.72 -10.54
CA ILE A 362 21.88 -11.85 -9.92
C ILE A 362 22.14 -13.16 -10.64
N ASP A 363 22.13 -14.24 -9.86
CA ASP A 363 22.11 -15.61 -10.34
C ASP A 363 20.67 -16.03 -10.63
N THR A 364 20.38 -16.27 -11.91
CA THR A 364 19.03 -16.62 -12.35
C THR A 364 18.57 -17.98 -11.83
N GLU A 365 19.49 -18.87 -11.47
CA GLU A 365 19.13 -20.22 -11.00
C GLU A 365 18.81 -20.25 -9.50
N ARG A 366 19.12 -19.17 -8.77
CA ARG A 366 18.90 -19.07 -7.31
C ARG A 366 18.00 -17.89 -6.97
N ILE A 367 16.75 -17.99 -7.40
CA ILE A 367 15.68 -17.03 -7.10
C ILE A 367 14.71 -17.66 -6.10
N GLY A 368 14.59 -17.08 -4.91
CA GLY A 368 13.59 -17.45 -3.90
C GLY A 368 12.42 -16.47 -3.86
N LEU A 369 11.25 -16.94 -3.43
CA LEU A 369 10.05 -16.09 -3.25
C LEU A 369 9.68 -15.94 -1.77
N THR A 370 9.19 -14.75 -1.41
CA THR A 370 8.65 -14.50 -0.08
C THR A 370 7.52 -13.46 -0.08
N GLY A 371 6.72 -13.48 0.98
CA GLY A 371 5.59 -12.59 1.15
C GLY A 371 4.68 -13.00 2.30
N GLY A 372 3.83 -12.07 2.73
CA GLY A 372 2.82 -12.28 3.75
C GLY A 372 1.41 -12.29 3.17
N SER A 373 0.49 -13.08 3.73
CA SER A 373 -0.94 -13.02 3.39
C SER A 373 -1.18 -13.15 1.87
N ALA A 374 -1.75 -12.15 1.21
CA ALA A 374 -1.91 -12.10 -0.25
C ALA A 374 -0.59 -12.28 -1.02
N GLY A 375 0.50 -11.63 -0.61
CA GLY A 375 1.82 -11.81 -1.23
C GLY A 375 2.42 -13.19 -0.98
N GLY A 376 2.08 -13.81 0.16
CA GLY A 376 2.41 -15.22 0.43
C GLY A 376 1.64 -16.18 -0.48
N CYS A 377 0.35 -15.92 -0.70
CA CYS A 377 -0.46 -16.67 -1.66
C CYS A 377 0.06 -16.49 -3.09
N THR A 378 0.36 -15.25 -3.53
CA THR A 378 0.98 -14.98 -4.84
C THR A 378 2.32 -15.71 -5.00
N SER A 379 3.16 -15.70 -3.96
CA SER A 379 4.46 -16.40 -3.97
C SER A 379 4.30 -17.91 -4.07
N LEU A 380 3.37 -18.51 -3.31
CA LEU A 380 3.06 -19.93 -3.42
C LEU A 380 2.47 -20.28 -4.79
N TRP A 381 1.51 -19.48 -5.27
CA TRP A 381 0.92 -19.68 -6.59
C TRP A 381 2.02 -19.74 -7.65
N LEU A 382 2.91 -18.75 -7.68
CA LEU A 382 4.02 -18.70 -8.63
C LEU A 382 4.97 -19.89 -8.48
N ALA A 383 5.31 -20.28 -7.23
CA ALA A 383 6.16 -21.43 -6.97
C ALA A 383 5.54 -22.77 -7.42
N THR A 384 4.21 -22.89 -7.35
CA THR A 384 3.47 -24.12 -7.71
C THR A 384 2.90 -24.11 -9.13
N ARG A 385 3.03 -23.01 -9.86
CA ARG A 385 2.51 -22.90 -11.23
C ARG A 385 3.51 -23.56 -12.20
N PRO A 386 3.01 -24.24 -13.25
CA PRO A 386 3.86 -24.61 -14.38
C PRO A 386 4.60 -23.39 -14.95
N ASP A 387 5.76 -23.63 -15.55
CA ASP A 387 6.54 -22.55 -16.16
C ASP A 387 5.70 -21.81 -17.21
N MET A 388 5.75 -20.49 -17.15
CA MET A 388 4.99 -19.59 -18.02
C MET A 388 5.87 -18.93 -19.09
N ALA A 389 7.11 -19.37 -19.25
CA ALA A 389 7.95 -18.95 -20.36
C ALA A 389 7.25 -19.18 -21.70
N ASP A 390 7.23 -18.15 -22.55
CA ASP A 390 6.84 -18.23 -23.94
C ASP A 390 8.04 -17.90 -24.83
N PRO A 391 8.81 -18.92 -25.26
CA PRO A 391 9.96 -18.73 -26.14
C PRO A 391 9.64 -18.07 -27.48
N SER A 392 8.36 -18.10 -27.89
CA SER A 392 7.91 -17.51 -29.16
C SER A 392 7.46 -16.06 -29.02
N SER A 393 7.39 -15.53 -27.80
CA SER A 393 6.89 -14.19 -27.54
C SER A 393 7.75 -13.10 -28.21
N GLY A 394 7.08 -12.05 -28.70
CA GLY A 394 7.76 -10.83 -29.15
C GLY A 394 8.36 -10.01 -28.00
N ASP A 395 7.84 -10.18 -26.78
CA ASP A 395 8.37 -9.55 -25.57
C ASP A 395 9.49 -10.43 -24.99
N PRO A 396 10.76 -9.98 -24.98
CA PRO A 396 11.86 -10.77 -24.45
C PRO A 396 11.72 -11.10 -22.95
N VAL A 397 10.97 -10.30 -22.19
CA VAL A 397 10.69 -10.60 -20.78
C VAL A 397 9.91 -11.91 -20.68
N LEU A 398 8.87 -12.07 -21.50
CA LEU A 398 8.00 -13.25 -21.44
C LEU A 398 8.68 -14.55 -21.87
N ARG A 399 9.88 -14.48 -22.46
CA ARG A 399 10.67 -15.67 -22.83
C ARG A 399 11.39 -16.29 -21.64
N GLU A 400 11.59 -15.53 -20.57
CA GLU A 400 12.28 -15.99 -19.37
C GLU A 400 11.40 -16.95 -18.56
N SER A 401 12.04 -17.86 -17.82
CA SER A 401 11.32 -18.80 -16.95
C SER A 401 10.70 -18.12 -15.73
N THR A 402 9.52 -18.56 -15.32
CA THR A 402 8.91 -18.18 -14.04
C THR A 402 9.25 -19.15 -12.91
N ARG A 403 9.97 -20.24 -13.18
CA ARG A 403 10.37 -21.21 -12.14
C ARG A 403 11.35 -20.58 -11.16
N VAL A 404 11.21 -20.99 -9.90
CA VAL A 404 11.98 -20.47 -8.76
C VAL A 404 12.60 -21.61 -7.98
N PHE A 405 13.64 -21.28 -7.22
CA PHE A 405 14.45 -22.24 -6.48
C PHE A 405 13.78 -22.73 -5.19
N CYS A 406 13.10 -21.83 -4.47
CA CYS A 406 12.39 -22.13 -3.22
C CYS A 406 11.41 -21.01 -2.87
N ALA A 407 10.44 -21.27 -1.98
CA ALA A 407 9.55 -20.23 -1.46
C ALA A 407 9.34 -20.35 0.05
N GLY A 408 9.54 -19.24 0.77
CA GLY A 408 9.29 -19.12 2.21
C GLY A 408 8.27 -18.03 2.48
N VAL A 409 7.09 -18.39 2.99
CA VAL A 409 5.93 -17.48 3.07
C VAL A 409 5.31 -17.44 4.46
N ASN A 410 4.68 -16.31 4.76
CA ASN A 410 4.06 -16.03 6.06
C ASN A 410 2.55 -15.93 5.92
N VAL A 411 1.84 -16.71 6.74
CA VAL A 411 0.37 -16.76 6.83
C VAL A 411 -0.37 -16.73 5.49
N PRO A 412 0.05 -17.51 4.47
CA PRO A 412 -0.58 -17.46 3.16
C PRO A 412 -1.97 -18.11 3.19
N GLN A 413 -2.82 -17.71 2.26
CA GLN A 413 -3.96 -18.55 1.86
C GLN A 413 -3.46 -19.53 0.81
N THR A 414 -3.74 -20.82 0.98
CA THR A 414 -3.30 -21.88 0.05
C THR A 414 -4.41 -22.31 -0.91
N THR A 415 -5.61 -21.75 -0.74
CA THR A 415 -6.75 -21.99 -1.62
C THR A 415 -7.67 -20.77 -1.67
N ILE A 416 -8.24 -20.53 -2.85
CA ILE A 416 -9.33 -19.59 -3.06
C ILE A 416 -10.68 -20.30 -3.29
N ASP A 417 -10.70 -21.64 -3.26
CA ASP A 417 -11.92 -22.44 -3.36
C ASP A 417 -12.82 -22.20 -2.13
N PRO A 418 -14.01 -21.60 -2.29
CA PRO A 418 -14.87 -21.30 -1.16
C PRO A 418 -15.43 -22.55 -0.48
N VAL A 419 -15.61 -23.67 -1.19
CA VAL A 419 -16.10 -24.92 -0.61
C VAL A 419 -15.01 -25.54 0.25
N GLN A 420 -13.79 -25.63 -0.28
CA GLN A 420 -12.64 -26.14 0.46
C GLN A 420 -12.32 -25.25 1.67
N ALA A 421 -12.23 -23.94 1.48
CA ALA A 421 -11.92 -22.99 2.54
C ALA A 421 -12.96 -23.05 3.67
N LYS A 422 -14.26 -23.09 3.36
CA LYS A 422 -15.33 -23.18 4.38
C LYS A 422 -15.33 -24.51 5.14
N LYS A 423 -14.89 -25.61 4.51
CA LYS A 423 -14.71 -26.88 5.22
C LYS A 423 -13.61 -26.78 6.29
N TRP A 424 -12.55 -26.03 6.00
CA TRP A 424 -11.42 -25.84 6.90
C TRP A 424 -11.68 -24.76 7.95
N ILE A 425 -12.38 -23.68 7.57
CA ILE A 425 -12.63 -22.49 8.36
C ILE A 425 -14.11 -22.11 8.17
N PRO A 426 -15.05 -22.61 9.01
CA PRO A 426 -16.48 -22.50 8.75
C PRO A 426 -17.03 -21.08 8.54
N ASN A 427 -16.39 -20.07 9.15
CA ASN A 427 -16.78 -18.67 9.08
C ASN A 427 -16.00 -17.83 8.07
N ILE A 428 -15.21 -18.44 7.17
CA ILE A 428 -14.53 -17.71 6.09
C ILE A 428 -15.55 -17.19 5.06
N ALA A 429 -15.36 -15.94 4.64
CA ALA A 429 -16.09 -15.34 3.52
C ALA A 429 -15.44 -15.76 2.19
N ALA A 430 -16.24 -15.97 1.15
CA ALA A 430 -15.69 -16.32 -0.16
C ALA A 430 -14.93 -15.13 -0.80
N GLN A 431 -13.86 -15.43 -1.55
CA GLN A 431 -13.00 -14.44 -2.21
C GLN A 431 -13.61 -13.86 -3.49
N THR A 432 -14.82 -13.32 -3.36
CA THR A 432 -15.63 -12.85 -4.49
C THR A 432 -14.96 -11.72 -5.28
N ALA A 433 -14.31 -10.77 -4.61
CA ALA A 433 -13.60 -9.67 -5.26
C ALA A 433 -12.41 -10.15 -6.11
N ALA A 434 -11.64 -11.11 -5.61
CA ALA A 434 -10.53 -11.72 -6.35
C ALA A 434 -11.02 -12.41 -7.64
N LEU A 435 -12.21 -13.01 -7.59
CA LEU A 435 -12.87 -13.67 -8.71
C LEU A 435 -13.75 -12.73 -9.57
N GLY A 436 -13.80 -11.43 -9.26
CA GLY A 436 -14.61 -10.45 -10.01
C GLY A 436 -16.12 -10.62 -9.83
N VAL A 437 -16.56 -11.40 -8.84
CA VAL A 437 -17.98 -11.65 -8.59
C VAL A 437 -18.62 -10.47 -7.86
N LYS A 438 -19.70 -9.94 -8.44
CA LYS A 438 -20.50 -8.85 -7.86
C LYS A 438 -21.81 -9.38 -7.30
N ALA A 439 -22.36 -8.63 -6.34
CA ALA A 439 -23.71 -8.87 -5.82
C ALA A 439 -24.79 -8.59 -6.89
N ASP A 440 -25.82 -9.43 -6.95
CA ASP A 440 -27.00 -9.18 -7.78
C ASP A 440 -28.06 -8.42 -6.97
N ARG A 441 -27.99 -7.09 -7.03
CA ARG A 441 -28.91 -6.20 -6.30
C ARG A 441 -30.36 -6.34 -6.77
N LYS A 442 -30.62 -6.79 -8.01
CA LYS A 442 -31.99 -6.96 -8.51
C LYS A 442 -32.64 -8.20 -7.91
N LYS A 443 -31.85 -9.26 -7.70
CA LYS A 443 -32.30 -10.50 -7.05
C LYS A 443 -32.11 -10.52 -5.54
N GLY A 444 -31.49 -9.49 -4.97
CA GLY A 444 -31.20 -9.41 -3.53
C GLY A 444 -30.13 -10.40 -3.08
N LEU A 445 -29.25 -10.85 -3.99
CA LEU A 445 -28.18 -11.80 -3.69
C LEU A 445 -26.88 -11.06 -3.38
N SER A 446 -26.20 -11.46 -2.32
CA SER A 446 -24.81 -11.11 -2.04
C SER A 446 -23.87 -11.67 -3.12
N ALA A 447 -22.67 -11.11 -3.23
CA ALA A 447 -21.66 -11.61 -4.17
C ALA A 447 -21.29 -13.07 -3.88
N GLU A 448 -21.29 -13.47 -2.61
CA GLU A 448 -21.00 -14.85 -2.21
C GLU A 448 -22.11 -15.80 -2.66
N GLU A 449 -23.39 -15.44 -2.48
CA GLU A 449 -24.50 -16.25 -2.99
C GLU A 449 -24.46 -16.38 -4.51
N VAL A 450 -24.10 -15.31 -5.23
CA VAL A 450 -23.90 -15.35 -6.68
C VAL A 450 -22.77 -16.32 -7.05
N LEU A 451 -21.62 -16.25 -6.38
CA LEU A 451 -20.51 -17.17 -6.62
C LEU A 451 -20.93 -18.62 -6.35
N MET A 452 -21.55 -18.89 -5.21
CA MET A 452 -21.94 -20.25 -4.82
C MET A 452 -22.99 -20.86 -5.77
N GLN A 453 -23.93 -20.06 -6.28
CA GLN A 453 -24.92 -20.52 -7.27
C GLN A 453 -24.31 -20.81 -8.64
N ASN A 454 -23.15 -20.21 -8.96
CA ASN A 454 -22.51 -20.30 -10.27
C ASN A 454 -21.10 -20.90 -10.18
N LEU A 455 -20.79 -21.65 -9.12
CA LEU A 455 -19.43 -22.07 -8.76
C LEU A 455 -18.72 -22.80 -9.91
N GLU A 456 -19.45 -23.61 -10.66
CA GLU A 456 -18.93 -24.34 -11.81
C GLU A 456 -18.31 -23.44 -12.88
N ASN A 457 -18.86 -22.24 -13.08
CA ASN A 457 -18.34 -21.27 -14.05
C ASN A 457 -16.99 -20.68 -13.62
N TYR A 458 -16.65 -20.78 -12.33
CA TYR A 458 -15.41 -20.27 -11.75
C TYR A 458 -14.42 -21.39 -11.45
N ARG A 459 -14.76 -22.66 -11.70
CA ARG A 459 -13.95 -23.80 -11.28
C ARG A 459 -12.52 -23.75 -11.80
N LEU A 460 -12.35 -23.49 -13.11
CA LEU A 460 -11.03 -23.40 -13.73
C LEU A 460 -10.19 -22.28 -13.11
N PHE A 461 -10.80 -21.12 -12.82
CA PHE A 461 -10.10 -20.01 -12.16
C PHE A 461 -9.74 -20.34 -10.71
N ILE A 462 -10.67 -20.97 -9.98
CA ILE A 462 -10.41 -21.42 -8.61
C ILE A 462 -9.26 -22.41 -8.57
N GLU A 463 -9.22 -23.37 -9.49
CA GLU A 463 -8.14 -24.35 -9.61
C GLU A 463 -6.83 -23.66 -9.99
N GLU A 464 -6.85 -22.77 -10.98
CA GLU A 464 -5.67 -22.04 -11.46
C GLU A 464 -5.00 -21.17 -10.37
N PHE A 465 -5.79 -20.46 -9.57
CA PHE A 465 -5.29 -19.49 -8.59
C PHE A 465 -5.25 -20.02 -7.15
N SER A 466 -5.46 -21.33 -6.95
CA SER A 466 -5.27 -21.99 -5.66
C SER A 466 -3.95 -22.78 -5.66
N PRO A 467 -2.94 -22.38 -4.86
CA PRO A 467 -1.71 -23.17 -4.71
C PRO A 467 -1.96 -24.65 -4.42
N TYR A 468 -2.97 -24.96 -3.59
CA TYR A 468 -3.38 -26.33 -3.28
C TYR A 468 -3.77 -27.15 -4.52
N ALA A 469 -4.42 -26.55 -5.51
CA ALA A 469 -4.78 -27.23 -6.75
C ALA A 469 -3.60 -27.33 -7.74
N GLN A 470 -2.68 -26.37 -7.70
CA GLN A 470 -1.53 -26.28 -8.62
C GLN A 470 -0.34 -27.16 -8.23
N ILE A 471 -0.11 -27.39 -6.92
CA ILE A 471 1.06 -28.13 -6.43
C ILE A 471 1.20 -29.51 -7.10
N SER A 472 2.42 -29.79 -7.55
CA SER A 472 2.86 -30.99 -8.25
C SER A 472 4.19 -31.49 -7.69
N LYS A 473 4.56 -32.74 -7.99
CA LYS A 473 5.80 -33.36 -7.50
C LYS A 473 7.10 -32.66 -7.93
N ASP A 474 7.04 -31.83 -8.96
CA ASP A 474 8.21 -31.17 -9.57
C ASP A 474 8.41 -29.74 -9.01
N ASP A 475 7.62 -29.35 -8.00
CA ASP A 475 7.66 -28.04 -7.37
C ASP A 475 8.77 -27.87 -6.34
N PRO A 476 9.27 -26.62 -6.16
CA PRO A 476 10.45 -26.36 -5.36
C PRO A 476 10.16 -26.52 -3.85
N PRO A 477 11.20 -26.58 -3.01
CA PRO A 477 11.04 -26.60 -1.56
C PRO A 477 10.23 -25.40 -1.03
N LEU A 478 9.28 -25.69 -0.13
CA LEU A 478 8.36 -24.70 0.43
C LEU A 478 8.47 -24.61 1.96
N TYR A 479 8.39 -23.40 2.50
CA TYR A 479 8.24 -23.15 3.93
C TYR A 479 7.02 -22.26 4.18
N LEU A 480 6.16 -22.69 5.11
CA LEU A 480 4.96 -21.96 5.51
C LEU A 480 5.00 -21.68 7.02
N PHE A 481 4.81 -20.42 7.39
CA PHE A 481 4.64 -20.01 8.78
C PHE A 481 3.21 -19.58 9.08
N TYR A 482 2.67 -20.02 10.22
CA TYR A 482 1.43 -19.49 10.78
C TYR A 482 1.55 -19.16 12.26
N GLN A 483 0.82 -18.14 12.70
CA GLN A 483 0.90 -17.63 14.08
C GLN A 483 0.17 -18.49 15.12
N LYS A 484 -0.60 -19.49 14.69
CA LYS A 484 -1.43 -20.34 15.56
C LYS A 484 -1.38 -21.78 15.12
N ALA A 485 -1.59 -22.72 16.04
CA ALA A 485 -1.81 -24.11 15.71
C ALA A 485 -3.08 -24.30 14.84
N PRO A 486 -3.11 -25.29 13.94
CA PRO A 486 -4.30 -25.59 13.13
C PRO A 486 -5.42 -26.20 13.98
N GLU A 487 -6.65 -25.75 13.74
CA GLU A 487 -7.88 -26.21 14.38
C GLU A 487 -8.96 -26.41 13.32
N MET A 488 -8.86 -27.52 12.57
CA MET A 488 -9.69 -27.80 11.39
C MET A 488 -11.18 -27.83 11.71
N GLY A 489 -11.99 -27.11 10.91
CA GLY A 489 -13.45 -27.10 11.06
C GLY A 489 -13.95 -26.28 12.25
N VAL A 490 -13.09 -25.47 12.88
CA VAL A 490 -13.43 -24.57 13.98
C VAL A 490 -13.48 -23.13 13.49
N VAL A 491 -14.45 -22.36 14.00
CA VAL A 491 -14.59 -20.92 13.74
C VAL A 491 -13.33 -20.18 14.18
N GLN A 492 -12.79 -19.36 13.29
CA GLN A 492 -11.54 -18.63 13.53
C GLN A 492 -11.80 -17.14 13.75
N LYS A 493 -11.06 -16.53 14.69
CA LYS A 493 -11.09 -15.06 14.89
C LYS A 493 -10.47 -14.32 13.70
N ASP A 494 -9.35 -14.82 13.21
CA ASP A 494 -8.69 -14.35 11.99
C ASP A 494 -8.79 -15.48 10.96
N THR A 495 -9.75 -15.34 10.05
CA THR A 495 -10.02 -16.35 9.03
C THR A 495 -9.01 -16.24 7.88
N ALA A 496 -8.54 -15.04 7.55
CA ALA A 496 -7.64 -14.79 6.43
C ALA A 496 -6.22 -15.32 6.64
N HIS A 497 -5.77 -15.40 7.90
CA HIS A 497 -4.42 -15.85 8.28
C HIS A 497 -4.45 -17.17 9.08
N SER A 498 -5.51 -17.95 8.95
CA SER A 498 -5.66 -19.21 9.69
C SER A 498 -4.66 -20.27 9.22
N SER A 499 -4.04 -20.95 10.17
CA SER A 499 -3.19 -22.14 9.96
C SER A 499 -3.91 -23.33 9.34
N ASN A 500 -5.25 -23.30 9.28
CA ASN A 500 -6.04 -24.32 8.61
C ASN A 500 -5.83 -24.33 7.08
N TYR A 501 -5.24 -23.26 6.52
CA TYR A 501 -4.72 -23.28 5.14
C TYR A 501 -3.42 -24.08 5.03
N GLY A 502 -2.57 -24.01 6.05
CA GLY A 502 -1.22 -24.57 6.04
C GLY A 502 -1.20 -26.08 6.14
N LEU A 503 -1.93 -26.65 7.12
CA LEU A 503 -1.86 -28.08 7.42
C LEU A 503 -2.26 -28.97 6.23
N PRO A 504 -3.43 -28.81 5.58
CA PRO A 504 -3.80 -29.66 4.45
C PRO A 504 -2.89 -29.47 3.24
N PHE A 505 -2.39 -28.25 3.02
CA PHE A 505 -1.47 -27.97 1.93
C PHE A 505 -0.11 -28.66 2.14
N HIS A 506 0.43 -28.59 3.36
CA HIS A 506 1.66 -29.28 3.73
C HIS A 506 1.53 -30.81 3.62
N GLU A 507 0.41 -31.38 4.08
CA GLU A 507 0.12 -32.82 3.90
C GLU A 507 0.08 -33.22 2.42
N ARG A 508 -0.54 -32.39 1.57
CA ARG A 508 -0.56 -32.60 0.12
C ARG A 508 0.83 -32.53 -0.50
N CYS A 509 1.66 -31.57 -0.10
CA CYS A 509 3.06 -31.48 -0.55
C CYS A 509 3.80 -32.78 -0.23
N ARG A 510 3.70 -33.27 1.01
CA ARG A 510 4.34 -34.52 1.45
C ARG A 510 3.83 -35.73 0.69
N ALA A 511 2.53 -35.81 0.42
CA ALA A 511 1.94 -36.90 -0.36
C ALA A 511 2.43 -36.93 -1.82
N LEU A 512 2.79 -35.77 -2.38
CA LEU A 512 3.37 -35.64 -3.73
C LEU A 512 4.89 -35.79 -3.75
N GLY A 513 5.55 -35.88 -2.59
CA GLY A 513 7.01 -35.94 -2.48
C GLY A 513 7.69 -34.57 -2.57
N VAL A 514 6.95 -33.47 -2.46
CA VAL A 514 7.51 -32.11 -2.44
C VAL A 514 8.07 -31.80 -1.06
N GLU A 515 9.30 -31.29 -1.02
CA GLU A 515 9.90 -30.80 0.21
C GLU A 515 9.09 -29.62 0.77
N SER A 516 8.53 -29.79 1.96
CA SER A 516 7.67 -28.78 2.57
C SER A 516 7.87 -28.75 4.08
N TYR A 517 7.84 -27.55 4.65
CA TYR A 517 7.92 -27.28 6.08
C TYR A 517 6.75 -26.39 6.52
N LEU A 518 6.18 -26.69 7.69
CA LEU A 518 5.04 -25.96 8.25
C LEU A 518 5.30 -25.62 9.71
N SER A 519 5.64 -24.36 9.97
CA SER A 519 5.90 -23.82 11.31
C SER A 519 4.64 -23.16 11.89
N TYR A 520 4.30 -23.53 13.12
CA TYR A 520 3.30 -22.90 13.96
C TYR A 520 3.58 -23.23 15.43
N PRO A 521 3.04 -22.47 16.41
CA PRO A 521 3.21 -22.80 17.82
C PRO A 521 2.76 -24.24 18.14
N GLY A 522 3.69 -25.07 18.61
CA GLY A 522 3.44 -26.48 18.95
C GLY A 522 3.59 -27.47 17.78
N CYS A 523 4.14 -27.07 16.63
CA CYS A 523 4.57 -28.02 15.61
C CYS A 523 5.78 -28.84 16.09
N GLU A 524 6.03 -29.97 15.44
CA GLU A 524 7.29 -30.70 15.62
C GLU A 524 8.49 -29.81 15.28
N PRO A 525 9.67 -30.03 15.87
CA PRO A 525 10.87 -29.27 15.55
C PRO A 525 11.18 -29.27 14.05
N ILE A 526 11.46 -28.08 13.51
CA ILE A 526 11.85 -27.85 12.12
C ILE A 526 13.25 -27.26 12.14
N GLU A 527 14.06 -27.60 11.14
CA GLU A 527 15.45 -27.14 11.00
C GLU A 527 15.59 -25.62 10.77
N TYR A 528 14.50 -24.98 10.36
CA TYR A 528 14.44 -23.57 10.00
C TYR A 528 13.63 -22.78 11.02
N ASP A 529 14.22 -21.72 11.56
CA ASP A 529 13.59 -20.88 12.58
C ASP A 529 12.50 -19.97 11.99
N SER A 530 12.62 -19.63 10.70
CA SER A 530 11.72 -18.72 10.01
C SER A 530 11.75 -18.91 8.50
N ALA A 531 10.81 -18.27 7.79
CA ALA A 531 10.83 -18.22 6.33
C ALA A 531 12.11 -17.55 5.79
N VAL A 532 12.64 -16.55 6.51
CA VAL A 532 13.89 -15.86 6.15
C VAL A 532 15.08 -16.80 6.29
N ASP A 533 15.17 -17.51 7.41
CA ASP A 533 16.22 -18.50 7.67
C ASP A 533 16.21 -19.63 6.63
N PHE A 534 15.02 -20.18 6.35
CA PHE A 534 14.82 -21.16 5.27
C PHE A 534 15.35 -20.67 3.92
N LEU A 535 14.97 -19.45 3.52
CA LEU A 535 15.42 -18.88 2.25
C LEU A 535 16.93 -18.65 2.23
N ILE A 536 17.51 -18.15 3.32
CA ILE A 536 18.96 -17.95 3.43
C ILE A 536 19.70 -19.29 3.25
N LYS A 537 19.35 -20.31 4.03
CA LYS A 537 20.00 -21.62 3.97
C LYS A 537 19.86 -22.26 2.59
N LYS A 538 18.65 -22.26 2.01
CA LYS A 538 18.42 -22.82 0.67
C LYS A 538 19.21 -22.09 -0.42
N LEU A 539 19.19 -20.76 -0.44
CA LEU A 539 19.81 -19.98 -1.52
C LEU A 539 21.34 -19.90 -1.43
N THR A 540 21.90 -20.01 -0.22
CA THR A 540 23.36 -20.00 -0.01
C THR A 540 23.98 -21.40 0.03
N GLY A 541 23.17 -22.43 0.27
CA GLY A 541 23.67 -23.78 0.56
C GLY A 541 24.33 -23.90 1.93
N ALA A 542 24.06 -22.95 2.85
CA ALA A 542 24.52 -23.03 4.23
C ALA A 542 23.73 -24.11 5.00
N GLU A 543 24.44 -24.93 5.77
CA GLU A 543 23.87 -25.93 6.70
C GLU A 543 23.36 -25.26 7.99
#